data_AF-A0A9E1QSI7-F1
#
_entry.id   AF-A0A9E1QSI7-F1
#
_cell.length_a   1.000
_cell.length_b   1.000
_cell.length_c   1.000
_cell.angle_alpha   90.00
_cell.angle_beta   90.00
_cell.angle_gamma   90.00
#
_symmetry.space_group_name_H-M   'P 1'
#
loop_
_entity.id
_entity.type
_entity.pdbx_description
1 polymer ?
#
loop_
_entity_poly.entity_id
_entity_poly.type
_entity_poly.pdbx_seq_one_letter_code
_entity_poly.pdbx_strand_id
1 'polypeptide(L)'
;TFKFPTLITNCSNNYGPYQFPEKLIPLIILNALEGKDLPIYGNGKQIRDWLYVDDHARALLHVALTGEISETYNIGGHNELQNIDVVKTVCSILDELVPSKLDGITKYEQLITYVGDRAGHDVRYAIDATKIANELNWTPDETFATGIQKTVEWYLENTVWCDRVKDGSYQGERLGVIL
;
A
#
# COMPACT_ATOMS: atom_id res chain seq x y z
N THR A 1 23.17 -10.84 28.90
CA THR A 1 22.26 -10.86 27.74
C THR A 1 22.71 -11.94 26.76
N PHE A 2 21.78 -12.58 26.05
CA PHE A 2 22.02 -13.82 25.28
C PHE A 2 22.86 -13.67 23.98
N LYS A 3 23.30 -12.45 23.61
CA LYS A 3 24.02 -12.16 22.35
C LYS A 3 23.33 -12.78 21.11
N PHE A 4 22.01 -12.82 21.11
CA PHE A 4 21.24 -13.39 20.01
C PHE A 4 21.41 -12.50 18.77
N PRO A 5 21.81 -13.05 17.60
CA PRO A 5 22.07 -12.25 16.42
C PRO A 5 20.76 -11.79 15.78
N THR A 6 20.35 -10.57 16.08
CA THR A 6 19.09 -9.99 15.58
C THR A 6 19.34 -8.88 14.57
N LEU A 7 18.40 -8.70 13.66
CA LEU A 7 18.28 -7.54 12.79
C LEU A 7 16.88 -6.96 12.96
N ILE A 8 16.75 -5.64 12.89
CA ILE A 8 15.45 -4.95 12.97
C ILE A 8 15.26 -4.12 11.71
N THR A 9 14.08 -4.23 11.10
CA THR A 9 13.67 -3.37 9.98
C THR A 9 12.38 -2.65 10.32
N ASN A 10 12.33 -1.33 10.13
CA ASN A 10 11.11 -0.54 10.25
C ASN A 10 10.80 0.07 8.88
N CYS A 11 9.61 -0.19 8.34
CA CYS A 11 9.24 0.22 6.99
C CYS A 11 8.12 1.27 6.96
N SER A 12 8.01 1.97 5.85
CA SER A 12 6.87 2.85 5.56
C SER A 12 5.63 2.07 5.06
N ASN A 13 4.58 2.79 4.65
CA ASN A 13 3.33 2.18 4.20
C ASN A 13 3.56 1.38 2.92
N ASN A 14 3.32 0.07 3.01
CA ASN A 14 3.42 -0.82 1.87
C ASN A 14 2.14 -0.77 1.01
N TYR A 15 2.30 -0.94 -0.30
CA TYR A 15 1.18 -1.12 -1.24
C TYR A 15 1.58 -2.01 -2.41
N GLY A 16 0.59 -2.66 -3.04
CA GLY A 16 0.83 -3.52 -4.19
C GLY A 16 -0.12 -4.71 -4.29
N PRO A 17 0.25 -5.71 -5.12
CA PRO A 17 -0.45 -6.98 -5.25
C PRO A 17 -0.74 -7.65 -3.90
N TYR A 18 -1.84 -8.40 -3.83
CA TYR A 18 -2.25 -9.21 -2.68
C TYR A 18 -2.54 -8.45 -1.37
N GLN A 19 -2.61 -7.12 -1.39
CA GLN A 19 -2.94 -6.33 -0.19
C GLN A 19 -4.43 -6.47 0.18
N PHE A 20 -4.72 -6.89 1.40
CA PHE A 20 -6.11 -7.09 1.83
C PHE A 20 -6.94 -5.79 1.73
N PRO A 21 -8.20 -5.84 1.24
CA PRO A 21 -9.02 -4.66 0.91
C PRO A 21 -9.63 -3.93 2.12
N GLU A 22 -8.90 -3.90 3.23
CA GLU A 22 -9.17 -3.01 4.37
C GLU A 22 -8.29 -1.74 4.32
N LYS A 23 -7.19 -1.77 3.53
CA LYS A 23 -6.23 -0.67 3.40
C LYS A 23 -6.68 0.31 2.32
N LEU A 24 -6.18 1.55 2.40
CA LEU A 24 -6.63 2.66 1.55
C LEU A 24 -6.62 2.30 0.06
N ILE A 25 -5.47 1.98 -0.53
CA ILE A 25 -5.35 1.73 -1.98
C ILE A 25 -6.28 0.60 -2.48
N PRO A 26 -6.26 -0.62 -1.91
CA PRO A 26 -7.12 -1.69 -2.41
C PRO A 26 -8.61 -1.43 -2.16
N LEU A 27 -8.96 -0.80 -1.03
CA LEU A 27 -10.34 -0.40 -0.76
C LEU A 27 -10.86 0.56 -1.83
N ILE A 28 -10.06 1.57 -2.19
CA ILE A 28 -10.44 2.60 -3.16
C ILE A 28 -10.58 2.00 -4.55
N ILE A 29 -9.65 1.15 -4.98
CA ILE A 29 -9.73 0.46 -6.28
C ILE A 29 -11.03 -0.33 -6.38
N LEU A 30 -11.31 -1.19 -5.39
CA LEU A 30 -12.46 -2.09 -5.44
C LEU A 30 -13.79 -1.34 -5.28
N ASN A 31 -13.86 -0.35 -4.38
CA ASN A 31 -15.08 0.45 -4.23
C ASN A 31 -15.39 1.25 -5.50
N ALA A 32 -14.39 1.83 -6.14
CA ALA A 32 -14.58 2.58 -7.38
C ALA A 32 -15.19 1.69 -8.48
N LEU A 33 -14.61 0.49 -8.67
CA LEU A 33 -15.11 -0.49 -9.65
C LEU A 33 -16.52 -0.99 -9.34
N GLU A 34 -16.91 -1.02 -8.07
CA GLU A 34 -18.25 -1.41 -7.62
C GLU A 34 -19.24 -0.22 -7.53
N GLY A 35 -18.81 1.00 -7.85
CA GLY A 35 -19.63 2.20 -7.76
C GLY A 35 -20.02 2.59 -6.33
N LYS A 36 -19.19 2.21 -5.35
CA LYS A 36 -19.36 2.53 -3.94
C LYS A 36 -18.61 3.82 -3.58
N ASP A 37 -19.00 4.41 -2.47
CA ASP A 37 -18.30 5.54 -1.86
C ASP A 37 -16.81 5.24 -1.62
N LEU A 38 -15.98 6.27 -1.81
CA LEU A 38 -14.54 6.26 -1.58
C LEU A 38 -14.24 7.06 -0.29
N PRO A 39 -14.26 6.40 0.89
CA PRO A 39 -14.22 7.11 2.17
C PRO A 39 -12.83 7.67 2.46
N ILE A 40 -12.78 8.97 2.80
CA ILE A 40 -11.60 9.70 3.22
C ILE A 40 -11.79 10.21 4.65
N TYR A 41 -10.88 9.84 5.56
CA TYR A 41 -10.91 10.29 6.95
C TYR A 41 -10.54 11.77 7.09
N GLY A 42 -11.40 12.53 7.76
CA GLY A 42 -11.18 13.96 8.01
C GLY A 42 -11.15 14.74 6.70
N ASN A 43 -10.02 15.41 6.41
CA ASN A 43 -9.83 16.14 5.16
C ASN A 43 -8.89 15.42 4.15
N GLY A 44 -8.44 14.20 4.50
CA GLY A 44 -7.53 13.41 3.65
C GLY A 44 -6.11 13.95 3.53
N LYS A 45 -5.73 14.99 4.28
CA LYS A 45 -4.39 15.62 4.20
C LYS A 45 -3.32 14.91 5.01
N GLN A 46 -3.65 13.78 5.64
CA GLN A 46 -2.65 12.99 6.36
C GLN A 46 -1.64 12.44 5.35
N ILE A 47 -0.36 12.53 5.69
CA ILE A 47 0.77 12.17 4.83
C ILE A 47 1.30 10.80 5.23
N ARG A 48 1.55 9.96 4.23
CA ARG A 48 2.24 8.68 4.37
C ARG A 48 3.36 8.60 3.35
N ASP A 49 4.41 7.87 3.72
CA ASP A 49 5.47 7.45 2.80
C ASP A 49 5.08 6.09 2.21
N TRP A 50 5.01 6.00 0.89
CA TRP A 50 4.55 4.81 0.17
C TRP A 50 5.70 4.02 -0.45
N LEU A 51 5.81 2.74 -0.09
CA LEU A 51 6.81 1.80 -0.58
C LEU A 51 6.11 0.63 -1.30
N TYR A 52 6.54 0.35 -2.54
CA TYR A 52 5.99 -0.78 -3.28
C TYR A 52 6.39 -2.11 -2.62
N VAL A 53 5.47 -3.06 -2.54
CA VAL A 53 5.64 -4.30 -1.75
C VAL A 53 6.84 -5.13 -2.21
N ASP A 54 7.12 -5.17 -3.52
CA ASP A 54 8.26 -5.92 -4.04
C ASP A 54 9.60 -5.25 -3.72
N ASP A 55 9.64 -3.91 -3.65
CA ASP A 55 10.81 -3.17 -3.18
C ASP A 55 11.10 -3.48 -1.70
N HIS A 56 10.05 -3.52 -0.88
CA HIS A 56 10.20 -3.90 0.51
C HIS A 56 10.69 -5.36 0.65
N ALA A 57 10.15 -6.29 -0.14
CA ALA A 57 10.60 -7.68 -0.13
C ALA A 57 12.09 -7.81 -0.53
N ARG A 58 12.52 -7.07 -1.56
CA ARG A 58 13.94 -6.98 -1.95
C ARG A 58 14.80 -6.43 -0.81
N ALA A 59 14.35 -5.38 -0.13
CA ALA A 59 15.04 -4.78 1.01
C ALA A 59 15.20 -5.76 2.17
N LEU A 60 14.12 -6.48 2.54
CA LEU A 60 14.13 -7.47 3.62
C LEU A 60 15.13 -8.60 3.34
N LEU A 61 15.12 -9.13 2.11
CA LEU A 61 16.07 -10.16 1.70
C LEU A 61 17.51 -9.63 1.76
N HIS A 62 17.73 -8.39 1.30
CA HIS A 62 19.05 -7.78 1.29
C HIS A 62 19.60 -7.56 2.71
N VAL A 63 18.77 -7.02 3.62
CA VAL A 63 19.12 -6.85 5.04
C VAL A 63 19.40 -8.20 5.70
N ALA A 64 18.57 -9.22 5.44
CA ALA A 64 18.77 -10.54 6.02
C ALA A 64 20.09 -11.20 5.58
N LEU A 65 20.55 -10.94 4.35
CA LEU A 65 21.77 -11.53 3.79
C LEU A 65 23.03 -10.73 4.10
N THR A 66 22.93 -9.41 4.24
CA THR A 66 24.09 -8.50 4.25
C THR A 66 24.10 -7.49 5.40
N GLY A 67 23.02 -7.37 6.16
CA GLY A 67 22.90 -6.43 7.27
C GLY A 67 23.84 -6.78 8.44
N GLU A 68 24.34 -5.74 9.10
CA GLU A 68 25.20 -5.90 10.28
C GLU A 68 24.37 -6.35 11.49
N ILE A 69 24.80 -7.43 12.16
CA ILE A 69 24.10 -8.00 13.31
C ILE A 69 23.95 -6.95 14.42
N SER A 70 22.76 -6.90 15.02
CA SER A 70 22.32 -5.94 16.04
C SER A 70 21.98 -4.55 15.51
N GLU A 71 22.04 -4.32 14.20
CA GLU A 71 21.63 -3.06 13.60
C GLU A 71 20.13 -3.00 13.31
N THR A 72 19.66 -1.75 13.21
CA THR A 72 18.32 -1.40 12.74
C THR A 72 18.40 -0.66 11.42
N TYR A 73 17.57 -1.04 10.45
CA TYR A 73 17.47 -0.40 9.13
C TYR A 73 16.06 0.12 8.89
N ASN A 74 15.96 1.42 8.63
CA ASN A 74 14.73 2.02 8.12
C ASN A 74 14.62 1.78 6.61
N ILE A 75 13.43 1.43 6.15
CA ILE A 75 13.14 1.12 4.74
C ILE A 75 11.96 2.00 4.29
N GLY A 76 12.19 2.89 3.33
CA GLY A 76 11.19 3.85 2.87
C GLY A 76 11.17 3.97 1.35
N GLY A 77 10.08 4.50 0.82
CA GLY A 77 9.92 4.74 -0.62
C GLY A 77 10.36 6.15 -1.05
N HIS A 78 10.59 7.06 -0.10
CA HIS A 78 10.78 8.49 -0.36
C HIS A 78 9.60 9.14 -1.09
N ASN A 79 8.39 8.60 -0.87
CA ASN A 79 7.16 9.00 -1.57
C ASN A 79 6.12 9.53 -0.56
N GLU A 80 6.35 10.71 -0.02
CA GLU A 80 5.41 11.37 0.88
C GLU A 80 4.22 11.95 0.12
N LEU A 81 3.03 11.36 0.33
CA LEU A 81 1.81 11.79 -0.34
C LEU A 81 0.67 11.93 0.65
N GLN A 82 -0.22 12.90 0.42
CA GLN A 82 -1.47 12.98 1.15
C GLN A 82 -2.41 11.85 0.71
N ASN A 83 -3.21 11.32 1.64
CA ASN A 83 -4.18 10.28 1.31
C ASN A 83 -5.13 10.70 0.18
N ILE A 84 -5.55 11.98 0.15
CA ILE A 84 -6.44 12.48 -0.91
C ILE A 84 -5.76 12.46 -2.29
N ASP A 85 -4.46 12.74 -2.36
CA ASP A 85 -3.72 12.72 -3.62
C ASP A 85 -3.60 11.28 -4.14
N VAL A 86 -3.32 10.32 -3.25
CA VAL A 86 -3.31 8.89 -3.58
C VAL A 86 -4.65 8.44 -4.16
N VAL A 87 -5.76 8.80 -3.53
CA VAL A 87 -7.10 8.42 -4.02
C VAL A 87 -7.40 9.02 -5.38
N LYS A 88 -7.04 10.29 -5.61
CA LYS A 88 -7.21 10.93 -6.92
C LYS A 88 -6.35 10.29 -8.00
N THR A 89 -5.10 9.92 -7.68
CA THR A 89 -4.23 9.19 -8.61
C THR A 89 -4.85 7.85 -9.01
N VAL A 90 -5.35 7.08 -8.04
CA VAL A 90 -6.03 5.82 -8.32
C VAL A 90 -7.27 6.03 -9.20
N CYS A 91 -8.10 7.03 -8.90
CA CYS A 91 -9.28 7.36 -9.71
C CYS A 91 -8.89 7.72 -11.15
N SER A 92 -7.85 8.54 -11.33
CA SER A 92 -7.37 8.94 -12.67
C SER A 92 -6.90 7.75 -13.50
N ILE A 93 -6.15 6.82 -12.88
CA ILE A 93 -5.68 5.60 -13.56
C ILE A 93 -6.89 4.73 -13.95
N LEU A 94 -7.88 4.59 -13.06
CA LEU A 94 -9.09 3.84 -13.37
C LEU A 94 -9.92 4.51 -14.49
N ASP A 95 -10.05 5.83 -14.49
CA ASP A 95 -10.75 6.57 -15.55
C ASP A 95 -10.09 6.33 -16.92
N GLU A 96 -8.78 6.14 -16.97
CA GLU A 96 -8.03 5.82 -18.19
C GLU A 96 -8.16 4.34 -18.61
N LEU A 97 -8.00 3.41 -17.67
CA LEU A 97 -7.96 1.97 -17.96
C LEU A 97 -9.36 1.36 -18.14
N VAL A 98 -10.31 1.78 -17.31
CA VAL A 98 -11.69 1.25 -17.27
C VAL A 98 -12.66 2.41 -17.02
N PRO A 99 -12.97 3.24 -18.04
CA PRO A 99 -13.87 4.37 -17.88
C PRO A 99 -15.20 3.99 -17.24
N SER A 100 -15.70 4.83 -16.32
CA SER A 100 -16.93 4.61 -15.58
C SER A 100 -18.13 4.36 -16.50
N LYS A 101 -18.94 3.35 -16.14
CA LYS A 101 -20.23 3.02 -16.77
C LYS A 101 -21.42 3.29 -15.85
N LEU A 102 -21.18 3.92 -14.70
CA LEU A 102 -22.19 4.23 -13.70
C LEU A 102 -22.99 5.47 -14.14
N ASP A 103 -24.30 5.44 -13.92
CA ASP A 103 -25.18 6.54 -14.31
C ASP A 103 -24.83 7.82 -13.54
N GLY A 104 -24.66 8.93 -14.26
CA GLY A 104 -24.28 10.23 -13.68
C GLY A 104 -22.83 10.37 -13.19
N ILE A 105 -21.99 9.33 -13.30
CA ILE A 105 -20.59 9.34 -12.87
C ILE A 105 -19.67 9.23 -14.09
N THR A 106 -19.04 10.35 -14.46
CA THR A 106 -18.09 10.41 -15.56
C THR A 106 -16.64 10.25 -15.12
N LYS A 107 -16.36 10.44 -13.82
CA LYS A 107 -15.06 10.20 -13.20
C LYS A 107 -15.21 9.53 -11.84
N TYR A 108 -14.33 8.59 -11.53
CA TYR A 108 -14.35 7.91 -10.23
C TYR A 108 -14.13 8.85 -9.04
N GLU A 109 -13.45 10.00 -9.22
CA GLU A 109 -13.27 10.99 -8.15
C GLU A 109 -14.59 11.57 -7.61
N GLN A 110 -15.70 11.48 -8.37
CA GLN A 110 -17.02 11.91 -7.94
C GLN A 110 -17.60 11.01 -6.83
N LEU A 111 -17.04 9.81 -6.63
CA LEU A 111 -17.43 8.88 -5.56
C LEU A 111 -16.74 9.19 -4.22
N ILE A 112 -15.85 10.19 -4.16
CA ILE A 112 -15.15 10.58 -2.92
C ILE A 112 -16.12 11.10 -1.87
N THR A 113 -16.10 10.47 -0.70
CA THR A 113 -16.87 10.91 0.47
C THR A 113 -15.95 11.16 1.66
N TYR A 114 -16.26 12.21 2.43
CA TYR A 114 -15.51 12.55 3.63
C TYR A 114 -16.23 11.98 4.86
N VAL A 115 -15.50 11.20 5.65
CA VAL A 115 -16.00 10.59 6.89
C VAL A 115 -15.31 11.20 8.11
N GLY A 116 -15.94 11.08 9.28
CA GLY A 116 -15.37 11.56 10.54
C GLY A 116 -13.95 11.01 10.76
N ASP A 117 -13.05 11.84 11.25
CA ASP A 117 -11.65 11.46 11.40
C ASP A 117 -11.47 10.34 12.45
N ARG A 118 -10.37 9.60 12.34
CA ARG A 118 -10.03 8.55 13.28
C ARG A 118 -9.46 9.17 14.57
N ALA A 119 -9.91 8.69 15.73
CA ALA A 119 -9.32 9.11 17.00
C ALA A 119 -7.82 8.72 17.04
N GLY A 120 -6.95 9.70 17.31
CA GLY A 120 -5.50 9.50 17.35
C GLY A 120 -4.85 9.30 15.97
N HIS A 121 -5.45 9.83 14.91
CA HIS A 121 -4.89 9.68 13.56
C HIS A 121 -3.61 10.50 13.39
N ASP A 122 -2.46 9.82 13.31
CA ASP A 122 -1.20 10.49 13.05
C ASP A 122 -1.20 11.22 11.70
N VAL A 123 -0.77 12.49 11.74
CA VAL A 123 -0.89 13.42 10.61
C VAL A 123 0.16 13.14 9.54
N ARG A 124 1.36 12.68 9.92
CA ARG A 124 2.46 12.46 8.96
C ARG A 124 3.39 11.35 9.43
N TYR A 125 3.66 10.40 8.53
CA TYR A 125 4.80 9.49 8.63
C TYR A 125 5.71 9.71 7.43
N ALA A 126 7.00 9.82 7.71
CA ALA A 126 8.07 9.93 6.72
C ALA A 126 9.27 9.15 7.25
N ILE A 127 9.84 8.27 6.42
CA ILE A 127 10.97 7.45 6.82
C ILE A 127 12.27 8.05 6.27
N ASP A 128 13.26 8.20 7.14
CA ASP A 128 14.64 8.41 6.71
C ASP A 128 15.33 7.06 6.48
N ALA A 129 15.50 6.70 5.21
CA ALA A 129 16.17 5.48 4.74
C ALA A 129 17.64 5.70 4.35
N THR A 130 18.26 6.83 4.75
CA THR A 130 19.66 7.16 4.40
C THR A 130 20.64 6.07 4.83
N LYS A 131 20.40 5.41 5.98
CA LYS A 131 21.28 4.36 6.49
C LYS A 131 21.37 3.15 5.56
N ILE A 132 20.23 2.58 5.17
CA ILE A 132 20.22 1.39 4.32
C ILE A 132 20.77 1.71 2.92
N ALA A 133 20.55 2.92 2.43
CA ALA A 133 21.15 3.41 1.19
C ALA A 133 22.68 3.49 1.29
N ASN A 134 23.23 4.06 2.37
CA ASN A 134 24.67 4.23 2.50
C ASN A 134 25.41 2.93 2.84
N GLU A 135 24.85 2.10 3.72
CA GLU A 135 25.54 0.90 4.22
C GLU A 135 25.32 -0.31 3.32
N LEU A 136 24.11 -0.47 2.78
CA LEU A 136 23.74 -1.64 1.99
C LEU A 136 23.54 -1.31 0.50
N ASN A 137 23.68 -0.05 0.08
CA ASN A 137 23.45 0.37 -1.30
C ASN A 137 22.06 -0.04 -1.83
N TRP A 138 21.06 0.05 -0.96
CA TRP A 138 19.67 -0.24 -1.33
C TRP A 138 18.87 1.04 -1.52
N THR A 139 18.10 1.09 -2.61
CA THR A 139 17.07 2.09 -2.90
C THR A 139 15.90 1.37 -3.57
N PRO A 140 14.67 1.90 -3.48
CA PRO A 140 13.54 1.33 -4.21
C PRO A 140 13.76 1.44 -5.73
N ASP A 141 13.35 0.41 -6.46
CA ASP A 141 13.34 0.38 -7.93
C ASP A 141 12.11 1.12 -8.49
N GLU A 142 10.98 1.10 -7.77
CA GLU A 142 9.75 1.77 -8.19
C GLU A 142 9.64 3.18 -7.62
N THR A 143 9.14 4.09 -8.47
CA THR A 143 8.54 5.34 -8.00
C THR A 143 7.08 5.11 -7.61
N PHE A 144 6.47 6.02 -6.83
CA PHE A 144 5.04 5.89 -6.53
C PHE A 144 4.18 5.71 -7.80
N ALA A 145 4.43 6.54 -8.83
CA ALA A 145 3.70 6.53 -10.09
C ALA A 145 3.78 5.17 -10.83
N THR A 146 4.96 4.56 -10.87
CA THR A 146 5.17 3.26 -11.54
C THR A 146 4.56 2.12 -10.73
N GLY A 147 4.74 2.10 -9.41
CA GLY A 147 4.15 1.08 -8.55
C GLY A 147 2.63 1.15 -8.47
N ILE A 148 2.03 2.36 -8.47
CA ILE A 148 0.56 2.51 -8.33
C ILE A 148 -0.16 2.08 -9.61
N GLN A 149 0.43 2.36 -10.78
CA GLN A 149 -0.05 1.83 -12.06
C GLN A 149 -0.10 0.29 -12.04
N LYS A 150 1.03 -0.35 -11.70
CA LYS A 150 1.13 -1.81 -11.57
C LYS A 150 0.12 -2.37 -10.57
N THR A 151 -0.11 -1.64 -9.48
CA THR A 151 -1.08 -2.05 -8.45
C THR A 151 -2.49 -2.06 -9.04
N VAL A 152 -2.93 -0.97 -9.68
CA VAL A 152 -4.27 -0.89 -10.27
C VAL A 152 -4.47 -1.98 -11.33
N GLU A 153 -3.52 -2.13 -12.26
CA GLU A 153 -3.54 -3.18 -13.29
C GLU A 153 -3.67 -4.58 -12.66
N TRP A 154 -2.91 -4.86 -11.61
CA TRP A 154 -2.99 -6.15 -10.92
C TRP A 154 -4.40 -6.42 -10.37
N TYR A 155 -5.07 -5.45 -9.75
CA TYR A 155 -6.44 -5.63 -9.25
C TYR A 155 -7.45 -5.85 -10.36
N LEU A 156 -7.26 -5.21 -11.53
CA LEU A 156 -8.11 -5.41 -12.70
C LEU A 156 -7.95 -6.81 -13.30
N GLU A 157 -6.73 -7.35 -13.28
CA GLU A 157 -6.41 -8.66 -13.86
C GLU A 157 -6.70 -9.84 -12.90
N ASN A 158 -6.79 -9.59 -11.59
CA ASN A 158 -6.86 -10.65 -10.56
C ASN A 158 -8.21 -10.70 -9.83
N THR A 159 -9.32 -10.55 -10.56
CA THR A 159 -10.69 -10.53 -10.01
C THR A 159 -11.02 -11.77 -9.17
N VAL A 160 -10.56 -12.96 -9.57
CA VAL A 160 -10.76 -14.21 -8.81
C VAL A 160 -10.17 -14.14 -7.41
N TRP A 161 -9.00 -13.50 -7.25
CA TRP A 161 -8.40 -13.29 -5.93
C TRP A 161 -9.24 -12.28 -5.13
N CYS A 162 -9.61 -11.16 -5.78
CA CYS A 162 -10.42 -10.10 -5.17
C CYS A 162 -11.75 -10.62 -4.62
N ASP A 163 -12.44 -11.50 -5.35
CA ASP A 163 -13.72 -12.07 -4.94
C ASP A 163 -13.56 -12.98 -3.72
N ARG A 164 -12.52 -13.85 -3.71
CA ARG A 164 -12.23 -14.75 -2.59
C ARG A 164 -11.89 -14.02 -1.29
N VAL A 165 -11.18 -12.89 -1.36
CA VAL A 165 -10.86 -12.13 -0.14
C VAL A 165 -12.07 -11.33 0.37
N LYS A 166 -13.07 -11.05 -0.48
CA LYS A 166 -14.29 -10.32 -0.14
C LYS A 166 -15.43 -11.22 0.36
N ASP A 167 -15.55 -12.45 -0.14
CA ASP A 167 -16.68 -13.34 0.16
C ASP A 167 -16.67 -13.95 1.59
N GLY A 168 -15.67 -13.61 2.39
CA GLY A 168 -15.54 -14.07 3.77
C GLY A 168 -15.01 -15.51 3.91
N SER A 169 -14.65 -16.19 2.82
CA SER A 169 -13.89 -17.45 2.87
C SER A 169 -12.49 -17.27 3.47
N TYR A 170 -11.97 -16.03 3.47
CA TYR A 170 -10.77 -15.62 4.18
C TYR A 170 -11.02 -15.47 5.70
N GLN A 171 -11.70 -16.43 6.32
CA GLN A 171 -12.09 -16.44 7.73
C GLN A 171 -10.98 -16.96 8.68
N GLY A 172 -9.72 -16.67 8.35
CA GLY A 172 -8.60 -16.95 9.26
C GLY A 172 -8.36 -18.43 9.56
N GLU A 173 -8.95 -19.36 8.79
CA GLU A 173 -8.55 -20.76 8.85
C GLU A 173 -7.08 -20.87 8.46
N ARG A 174 -6.29 -21.59 9.26
CA ARG A 174 -4.87 -21.78 9.03
C ARG A 174 -4.66 -22.54 7.72
N LEU A 175 -4.39 -21.81 6.65
CA LEU A 175 -3.94 -22.39 5.40
C LEU A 175 -2.54 -22.99 5.62
N GLY A 176 -2.41 -24.32 5.47
CA GLY A 176 -1.15 -25.04 5.69
C GLY A 176 -1.17 -26.12 6.77
N VAL A 177 -2.35 -26.67 7.12
CA VAL A 177 -2.39 -27.96 7.84
C VAL A 177 -1.98 -29.05 6.84
N ILE A 178 -0.71 -29.45 6.87
CA ILE A 178 -0.26 -30.67 6.19
C ILE A 178 -1.02 -31.82 6.86
N LEU A 179 -1.77 -32.58 6.07
CA LEU A 179 -2.31 -33.88 6.47
C LEU A 179 -1.18 -34.89 6.68
#